data_AF-A0A5J4KPC7-F1
#
_entry.id   AF-A0A5J4KPC7-F1
#
_cell.length_a   1.000
_cell.length_b   1.000
_cell.length_c   1.000
_cell.angle_alpha   90.00
_cell.angle_beta   90.00
_cell.angle_gamma   90.00
#
_symmetry.space_group_name_H-M   'P 1'
#
loop_
_entity.id
_entity.type
_entity.pdbx_description
1 polymer ?
#
loop_
_entity_poly.entity_id
_entity_poly.type
_entity_poly.pdbx_seq_one_letter_code
_entity_poly.pdbx_strand_id
1 'polypeptide(L)'
;MRERWQTQRDYYSKKARLYKQRHQGLLLVSSIGAAVVPVLLILPGMPVIIPTIISFVVSLALILDNTFHFGDDWHLFRQTLEALKQEKTLYTYNIEPYTEPSKAFPLFVRNCEEIMRMEGKNYFEHRKTKGKEI
;
A
#
# COMPACT_ATOMS: atom_id res chain seq x y z
N MET A 1 17.57 1.86 21.89
CA MET A 1 16.38 1.06 21.53
C MET A 1 15.25 1.89 20.91
N ARG A 2 14.78 2.98 21.55
CA ARG A 2 13.69 3.82 21.02
C ARG A 2 13.97 4.35 19.61
N GLU A 3 15.20 4.82 19.35
CA GLU A 3 15.59 5.36 18.04
C GLU A 3 15.45 4.35 16.90
N ARG A 4 16.07 3.15 16.96
CA ARG A 4 16.00 2.16 15.87
C ARG A 4 14.56 1.76 15.53
N TRP A 5 13.73 1.52 16.54
CA TRP A 5 12.31 1.21 16.35
C TRP A 5 11.54 2.37 15.74
N GLN A 6 11.74 3.59 16.24
CA GLN A 6 11.06 4.78 15.74
C GLN A 6 11.43 5.04 14.28
N THR A 7 12.70 4.90 13.92
CA THR A 7 13.16 5.03 12.53
C THR A 7 12.50 4.01 11.61
N GLN A 8 12.41 2.74 12.02
CA GLN A 8 11.72 1.71 11.23
C GLN A 8 10.22 1.99 11.09
N ARG A 9 9.55 2.33 12.19
CA ARG A 9 8.13 2.70 12.20
C ARG A 9 7.86 3.89 11.27
N ASP A 10 8.69 4.92 11.35
CA ASP A 10 8.49 6.16 10.59
C ASP A 10 8.76 5.94 9.09
N TYR A 11 9.71 5.07 8.74
CA TYR A 11 9.93 4.63 7.36
C TYR A 11 8.70 3.93 6.77
N TYR A 12 8.18 2.90 7.44
CA TYR A 12 7.01 2.16 6.97
C TYR A 12 5.74 3.02 6.97
N SER A 13 5.58 3.91 7.96
CA SER A 13 4.50 4.90 8.00
C SER A 13 4.52 5.84 6.79
N LYS A 14 5.70 6.40 6.46
CA LYS A 14 5.88 7.28 5.30
C LYS A 14 5.59 6.54 3.99
N LYS A 15 6.12 5.32 3.82
CA LYS A 15 5.84 4.49 2.64
C LYS A 15 4.34 4.21 2.50
N ALA A 16 3.70 3.67 3.54
CA ALA A 16 2.27 3.37 3.50
C ALA A 16 1.43 4.60 3.16
N ARG A 17 1.78 5.79 3.69
CA ARG A 17 1.10 7.04 3.34
C ARG A 17 1.28 7.43 1.87
N LEU A 18 2.49 7.31 1.33
CA LEU A 18 2.79 7.63 -0.07
C LEU A 18 2.00 6.72 -1.03
N TYR A 19 2.03 5.41 -0.80
CA TYR A 19 1.30 4.45 -1.63
C TYR A 19 -0.22 4.67 -1.53
N LYS A 20 -0.73 4.92 -0.31
CA LYS A 20 -2.14 5.30 -0.12
C LYS A 20 -2.52 6.54 -0.93
N GLN A 21 -1.73 7.61 -0.84
CA GLN A 21 -2.02 8.87 -1.53
C GLN A 21 -1.98 8.70 -3.06
N ARG A 22 -1.04 7.89 -3.59
CA ARG A 22 -0.97 7.59 -5.02
C ARG A 22 -2.17 6.77 -5.50
N HIS A 23 -2.50 5.69 -4.80
CA HIS A 23 -3.66 4.87 -5.14
C HIS A 23 -4.97 5.67 -5.06
N GLN A 24 -5.18 6.40 -3.97
CA GLN A 24 -6.37 7.25 -3.82
C GLN A 24 -6.44 8.37 -4.86
N GLY A 25 -5.29 8.95 -5.24
CA GLY A 25 -5.21 9.96 -6.30
C GLY A 25 -5.60 9.39 -7.67
N LEU A 26 -5.05 8.23 -8.04
CA LEU A 26 -5.38 7.54 -9.29
C LEU A 26 -6.85 7.13 -9.34
N LEU A 27 -7.36 6.56 -8.25
CA LEU A 27 -8.76 6.15 -8.12
C LEU A 27 -9.72 7.35 -8.21
N LEU A 28 -9.36 8.48 -7.60
CA LEU A 28 -10.18 9.69 -7.64
C LEU A 28 -10.21 10.31 -9.04
N VAL A 29 -9.07 10.37 -9.73
CA VAL A 29 -9.00 10.85 -11.13
C VAL A 29 -9.79 9.95 -12.06
N SER A 30 -9.64 8.62 -11.95
CA SER A 30 -10.36 7.68 -12.80
C SER A 30 -11.87 7.72 -12.56
N SER A 31 -12.29 7.80 -11.29
CA SER A 31 -13.71 7.86 -10.92
C SER A 31 -14.39 9.15 -11.39
N ILE A 32 -13.75 10.31 -11.18
CA ILE A 32 -14.29 11.60 -11.62
C ILE A 32 -14.33 11.64 -13.15
N GLY A 33 -13.26 11.24 -13.83
CA GLY A 33 -13.23 11.23 -15.29
C GLY A 33 -14.28 10.30 -15.89
N ALA A 34 -14.46 9.10 -15.33
CA ALA A 34 -15.50 8.18 -15.75
C ALA A 34 -16.93 8.73 -15.57
N ALA A 35 -17.17 9.53 -14.53
CA ALA A 35 -18.46 10.17 -14.29
C ALA A 35 -18.70 11.40 -15.19
N VAL A 36 -17.65 12.15 -15.52
CA VAL A 36 -17.74 13.39 -16.32
C VAL A 36 -17.89 13.10 -17.83
N VAL A 37 -17.25 12.05 -18.35
CA VAL A 37 -17.28 11.72 -19.79
C VAL A 37 -18.71 11.57 -20.34
N PRO A 38 -19.64 10.80 -19.71
CA PRO A 38 -21.02 10.69 -20.19
C PRO A 38 -21.75 12.04 -20.24
N VAL A 39 -21.53 12.91 -19.26
CA VAL A 39 -22.15 14.24 -19.21
C VAL A 39 -21.67 15.11 -20.37
N LEU A 40 -20.37 15.07 -20.67
CA LEU A 40 -19.78 15.81 -21.78
C LEU A 40 -20.27 15.35 -23.15
N LEU A 41 -20.58 14.05 -23.31
CA LEU A 41 -21.10 13.48 -24.55
C LEU A 41 -22.56 13.90 -24.84
N ILE A 42 -23.34 14.21 -23.80
CA ILE A 42 -24.75 14.60 -23.93
C ILE A 42 -24.91 16.09 -24.24
N LEU A 43 -23.90 16.92 -23.96
CA LEU A 43 -23.97 18.36 -24.17
C LEU A 43 -23.93 18.74 -25.67
N PRO A 44 -24.94 19.47 -26.18
CA PRO A 44 -24.96 19.88 -27.58
C PRO A 44 -23.86 20.92 -27.87
N GLY A 45 -23.16 20.74 -28.99
CA GLY A 45 -22.06 21.64 -29.41
C GLY A 45 -20.70 21.35 -28.77
N MET A 46 -20.59 20.30 -27.93
CA MET A 46 -19.30 19.86 -27.39
C MET A 46 -18.44 19.17 -28.47
N PRO A 47 -17.20 19.63 -28.70
CA PRO A 47 -16.26 18.94 -29.59
C PRO A 47 -15.90 17.56 -29.03
N VAL A 48 -16.07 16.51 -29.84
CA VAL A 48 -15.79 15.10 -29.46
C VAL A 48 -14.35 14.88 -28.96
N ILE A 49 -13.41 15.74 -29.36
CA ILE A 49 -12.02 15.65 -28.92
C ILE A 49 -11.86 15.82 -27.40
N ILE A 50 -12.73 16.60 -26.74
CA ILE A 50 -12.65 16.86 -25.29
C ILE A 50 -12.97 15.60 -24.47
N PRO A 51 -14.14 14.94 -24.61
CA PRO A 51 -14.40 13.69 -23.89
C PRO A 51 -13.42 12.59 -24.29
N THR A 52 -12.94 12.56 -25.54
CA THR A 52 -11.93 11.59 -26.00
C THR A 52 -10.61 11.71 -25.24
N ILE A 53 -10.09 12.94 -25.06
CA ILE A 53 -8.86 13.18 -24.29
C ILE A 53 -9.06 12.77 -22.83
N ILE A 54 -10.20 13.09 -22.23
CA ILE A 54 -10.50 12.74 -20.83
C ILE A 54 -10.58 11.22 -20.67
N SER A 55 -11.29 10.52 -21.57
CA SER A 55 -11.35 9.05 -21.59
C SER A 55 -9.97 8.42 -21.73
N PHE A 56 -9.11 8.98 -22.57
CA PHE A 56 -7.73 8.49 -22.73
C PHE A 56 -6.92 8.63 -21.43
N VAL A 57 -7.02 9.77 -20.74
CA VAL A 57 -6.36 10.01 -19.44
C VAL A 57 -6.87 9.04 -18.38
N VAL A 58 -8.19 8.81 -18.31
CA VAL A 58 -8.80 7.83 -17.38
C VAL A 58 -8.29 6.42 -17.65
N SER A 59 -8.26 6.00 -18.91
CA SER A 59 -7.75 4.69 -19.30
C SER A 59 -6.27 4.51 -18.94
N LEU A 60 -5.44 5.52 -19.18
CA LEU A 60 -4.04 5.50 -18.75
C LEU A 60 -3.89 5.40 -17.23
N ALA A 61 -4.70 6.14 -16.47
CA ALA A 61 -4.68 6.07 -15.00
C ALA A 61 -5.06 4.67 -14.49
N LEU A 62 -6.06 4.03 -15.09
CA LEU A 62 -6.47 2.66 -14.77
C LEU A 62 -5.39 1.63 -15.15
N ILE A 63 -4.78 1.77 -16.32
CA ILE A 63 -3.67 0.90 -16.75
C ILE A 63 -2.50 1.03 -15.78
N LEU A 64 -2.16 2.25 -15.35
CA LEU A 64 -1.09 2.48 -14.37
C LEU A 64 -1.45 1.89 -13.00
N ASP A 65 -2.65 2.13 -12.48
CA ASP A 65 -3.07 1.57 -11.19
C ASP A 65 -3.09 0.03 -11.23
N ASN A 66 -3.60 -0.56 -12.31
CA ASN A 66 -3.64 -2.00 -12.51
C ASN A 66 -2.24 -2.61 -12.75
N THR A 67 -1.34 -1.88 -13.40
CA THR A 67 0.04 -2.37 -13.65
C THR A 67 0.84 -2.36 -12.35
N PHE A 68 0.80 -1.25 -11.62
CA PHE A 68 1.63 -1.05 -10.44
C PHE A 68 0.98 -1.56 -9.15
N HIS A 69 -0.29 -1.96 -9.18
CA HIS A 69 -1.01 -2.54 -8.05
C HIS A 69 -0.82 -1.72 -6.77
N PHE A 70 -0.90 -0.39 -6.87
CA PHE A 70 -0.56 0.51 -5.77
C PHE A 70 -1.44 0.28 -4.53
N GLY A 71 -2.67 -0.23 -4.72
CA GLY A 71 -3.57 -0.66 -3.66
C GLY A 71 -3.04 -1.87 -2.89
N ASP A 72 -2.64 -2.94 -3.59
CA ASP A 72 -2.09 -4.16 -2.99
C ASP A 72 -0.80 -3.85 -2.21
N ASP A 73 0.10 -3.05 -2.79
CA ASP A 73 1.32 -2.58 -2.12
C ASP A 73 0.98 -1.78 -0.85
N TRP A 74 -0.02 -0.89 -0.90
CA TRP A 74 -0.47 -0.14 0.28
C TRP A 74 -0.99 -1.06 1.39
N HIS A 75 -1.84 -2.03 1.04
CA HIS A 75 -2.39 -3.00 1.99
C HIS A 75 -1.29 -3.84 2.64
N LEU A 76 -0.34 -4.34 1.85
CA LEU A 76 0.81 -5.12 2.34
C LEU A 76 1.63 -4.30 3.35
N PHE A 77 2.10 -3.10 2.99
CA PHE A 77 2.89 -2.27 3.91
C PHE A 77 2.11 -1.86 5.15
N ARG A 78 0.79 -1.65 5.04
CA ARG A 78 -0.06 -1.32 6.18
C ARG A 78 -0.21 -2.51 7.13
N GLN A 79 -0.42 -3.71 6.62
CA GLN A 79 -0.53 -4.93 7.41
C GLN A 79 0.78 -5.20 8.17
N THR A 80 1.93 -5.11 7.49
CA THR A 80 3.26 -5.24 8.11
C THR A 80 3.47 -4.21 9.23
N LEU A 81 3.07 -2.95 9.01
CA LEU A 81 3.18 -1.91 10.03
C LEU A 81 2.31 -2.21 11.26
N GLU A 82 1.08 -2.68 11.08
CA GLU A 82 0.19 -3.03 12.20
C GLU A 82 0.71 -4.26 12.95
N ALA A 83 1.21 -5.28 12.26
CA ALA A 83 1.85 -6.44 12.89
C ALA A 83 3.05 -6.04 13.75
N LEU A 84 3.92 -5.15 13.25
CA LEU A 84 5.04 -4.60 14.01
C LEU A 84 4.56 -3.85 15.28
N LYS A 85 3.54 -3.00 15.17
CA LYS A 85 2.99 -2.29 16.34
C LYS A 85 2.42 -3.23 17.39
N GLN A 86 1.71 -4.27 16.95
CA GLN A 86 1.17 -5.30 17.84
C GLN A 86 2.32 -5.99 18.58
N GLU A 87 3.36 -6.41 17.86
CA GLU A 87 4.53 -7.07 18.46
C GLU A 87 5.22 -6.21 19.52
N LYS A 88 5.38 -4.91 19.23
CA LYS A 88 5.91 -3.95 20.19
C LYS A 88 5.01 -3.82 21.43
N THR A 89 3.70 -3.84 21.24
CA THR A 89 2.74 -3.73 22.35
C THR A 89 2.89 -4.93 23.28
N LEU A 90 2.95 -6.14 22.71
CA LEU A 90 3.18 -7.38 23.47
C LEU A 90 4.50 -7.33 24.25
N TYR A 91 5.60 -6.91 23.60
CA TYR A 91 6.90 -6.76 24.25
C TYR A 91 6.90 -5.71 25.38
N THR A 92 6.26 -4.56 25.15
CA THR A 92 6.24 -3.46 26.13
C THR A 92 5.48 -3.82 27.40
N TYR A 93 4.39 -4.58 27.26
CA TYR A 93 3.56 -5.00 28.38
C TYR A 93 3.93 -6.38 28.95
N ASN A 94 5.05 -6.98 28.50
CA ASN A 94 5.50 -8.33 28.90
C ASN A 94 4.41 -9.40 28.76
N ILE A 95 3.58 -9.28 27.72
CA ILE A 95 2.52 -10.24 27.40
C ILE A 95 3.16 -11.42 26.66
N GLU A 96 2.60 -12.63 26.77
CA GLU A 96 3.06 -13.80 26.02
C GLU A 96 3.29 -13.45 24.53
N PRO A 97 4.46 -13.79 23.94
CA PRO A 97 5.50 -14.69 24.45
C PRO A 97 6.66 -14.02 25.24
N TYR A 98 6.48 -12.78 25.71
CA TYR A 98 7.52 -11.95 26.34
C TYR A 98 7.56 -11.99 27.86
N THR A 99 6.95 -13.01 28.47
CA THR A 99 6.87 -13.15 29.94
C THR A 99 8.21 -13.51 30.59
N GLU A 100 9.15 -14.12 29.85
CA GLU A 100 10.50 -14.45 30.33
C GLU A 100 11.51 -13.34 29.97
N PRO A 101 11.98 -12.52 30.92
CA PRO A 101 12.78 -11.31 30.62
C PRO A 101 14.12 -11.60 29.92
N SER A 102 14.74 -12.75 30.23
CA SER A 102 16.02 -13.18 29.63
C SER A 102 15.90 -13.49 28.13
N LYS A 103 14.72 -13.92 27.67
CA LYS A 103 14.44 -14.31 26.28
C LYS A 103 13.58 -13.30 25.53
N ALA A 104 12.91 -12.39 26.24
CA ALA A 104 11.96 -11.45 25.67
C ALA A 104 12.56 -10.59 24.54
N PHE A 105 13.77 -10.04 24.74
CA PHE A 105 14.40 -9.19 23.74
C PHE A 105 14.87 -9.96 22.47
N PRO A 106 15.62 -11.08 22.58
CA PRO A 106 15.96 -11.90 21.43
C PRO A 106 14.74 -12.39 20.64
N LEU A 107 13.67 -12.76 21.35
CA LEU A 107 12.43 -13.21 20.72
C LEU A 107 11.73 -12.07 19.96
N PHE A 108 11.72 -10.87 20.53
CA PHE A 108 11.11 -9.69 19.91
C PHE A 108 11.80 -9.32 18.59
N VAL A 109 13.13 -9.31 18.60
CA VAL A 109 13.92 -9.04 17.38
C VAL A 109 13.62 -10.09 16.32
N ARG A 110 13.64 -11.38 16.69
CA ARG A 110 13.34 -12.49 15.76
C ARG A 110 11.93 -12.35 15.15
N ASN A 111 10.92 -12.07 15.96
CA ASN A 111 9.54 -11.93 15.47
C ASN A 111 9.40 -10.72 14.54
N CYS A 112 10.04 -9.60 14.86
CA CYS A 112 10.07 -8.44 13.96
C CYS A 112 10.79 -8.75 12.63
N GLU A 113 11.90 -9.47 12.67
CA GLU A 113 12.62 -9.91 11.47
C GLU A 113 11.76 -10.85 10.62
N GLU A 114 11.03 -11.76 11.24
CA GLU A 114 10.14 -12.69 10.55
C GLU A 114 8.99 -11.95 9.85
N ILE A 115 8.38 -10.96 10.50
CA ILE A 115 7.35 -10.09 9.91
C ILE A 115 7.91 -9.36 8.67
N MET A 116 9.12 -8.80 8.77
CA MET A 116 9.77 -8.13 7.64
C MET A 116 10.17 -9.12 6.52
N ARG A 117 10.59 -10.34 6.88
CA ARG A 117 10.93 -11.39 5.92
C ARG A 117 9.70 -11.84 5.13
N MET A 118 8.57 -12.04 5.81
CA MET A 118 7.30 -12.37 5.18
C MET A 118 6.81 -11.27 4.23
N GLU A 119 6.97 -9.99 4.61
CA GLU A 119 6.68 -8.86 3.72
C GLU A 119 7.51 -8.91 2.44
N GLY A 120 8.83 -9.08 2.56
CA GLY A 120 9.71 -9.20 1.40
C GLY A 120 9.32 -10.35 0.48
N LYS A 121 9.01 -11.53 1.04
CA LYS A 121 8.56 -12.69 0.27
C LYS A 121 7.25 -12.41 -0.47
N ASN A 122 6.25 -11.87 0.22
CA ASN A 122 4.95 -11.53 -0.37
C ASN A 122 5.08 -10.48 -1.48
N TYR A 123 5.94 -9.48 -1.30
CA TYR A 123 6.22 -8.47 -2.31
C TYR A 123 6.81 -9.09 -3.59
N PHE A 124 7.80 -9.98 -3.48
CA PHE A 124 8.38 -10.65 -4.65
C PHE A 124 7.43 -11.67 -5.30
N GLU A 125 6.67 -12.44 -4.50
CA GLU A 125 5.72 -13.42 -5.01
C GLU A 125 4.58 -12.74 -5.77
N HIS A 126 3.96 -11.70 -5.21
CA HIS A 126 2.90 -10.93 -5.89
C HIS A 126 3.38 -10.32 -7.20
N ARG A 127 4.64 -9.86 -7.29
CA ARG A 127 5.20 -9.36 -8.55
C ARG A 127 5.52 -10.47 -9.55
N LYS A 128 5.90 -11.67 -9.10
CA LYS A 128 6.27 -12.80 -9.97
C LYS A 128 5.07 -13.53 -10.56
N THR A 129 3.98 -13.69 -9.80
CA THR A 129 2.75 -14.33 -10.31
C THR A 129 2.03 -13.43 -11.30
N LYS A 130 2.00 -12.12 -11.07
CA LYS A 130 1.23 -11.19 -11.93
C LYS A 130 1.98 -10.68 -13.15
N GLY A 131 3.31 -10.79 -13.20
CA GLY A 131 4.09 -10.60 -14.43
C GLY A 131 3.90 -11.71 -15.49
N LYS A 132 3.16 -12.78 -15.16
CA LYS A 132 2.78 -13.87 -16.07
C LYS A 132 1.38 -13.71 -16.68
N GLU A 133 0.59 -12.74 -16.22
CA GLU A 133 -0.80 -12.51 -16.68
C GLU A 133 -0.90 -11.37 -17.73
N ILE A 134 0.24 -10.82 -18.17
CA ILE A 134 0.34 -9.81 -19.24
C ILE A 134 0.93 -10.47 -20.50
#